data_AF-A0A9Q1DQH5-F1
#
_entry.id   AF-A0A9Q1DQH5-F1
#
_cell.length_a   1.000
_cell.length_b   1.000
_cell.length_c   1.000
_cell.angle_alpha   90.00
_cell.angle_beta   90.00
_cell.angle_gamma   90.00
#
_symmetry.space_group_name_H-M   'P 1'
#
loop_
_entity.id
_entity.type
_entity.pdbx_description
1 polymer ?
#
loop_
_entity_poly.entity_id
_entity_poly.type
_entity_poly.pdbx_seq_one_letter_code
_entity_poly.pdbx_strand_id
1 'polypeptide(L)'
;MIPVLNVYPWNNEVYMIRYNNYDRAVINTVPHDVVQRWYVAHRGLTTELRKPENKLWVKLKPGKVLFIDNWRVLHGRESFTGLRQLCGCYLTRDDVLNTARSLGLQA
;
A
#
# COMPACT_ATOMS: atom_id res chain seq x y z
N MET A 1 -0.08 5.97 17.03
CA MET A 1 -0.25 5.86 15.56
C MET A 1 0.52 4.63 15.09
N ILE A 2 -0.07 3.81 14.22
CA ILE A 2 0.62 2.63 13.68
C ILE A 2 1.72 3.11 12.71
N PRO A 3 2.93 2.52 12.71
CA PRO A 3 3.99 2.90 11.79
C PRO A 3 3.59 2.79 10.31
N VAL A 4 4.09 3.73 9.48
CA VAL A 4 3.91 3.70 8.02
C VAL A 4 4.65 2.53 7.40
N LEU A 5 5.85 2.23 7.89
CA LEU A 5 6.64 1.07 7.51
C LEU A 5 6.75 0.15 8.72
N ASN A 6 6.26 -1.08 8.60
CA ASN A 6 6.37 -2.09 9.63
C ASN A 6 7.41 -3.12 9.19
N VAL A 7 8.34 -3.42 10.10
CA VAL A 7 9.48 -4.28 9.86
C VAL A 7 9.49 -5.45 10.84
N TYR A 8 10.04 -6.58 10.42
CA TYR A 8 10.26 -7.70 11.33
C TYR A 8 11.40 -7.36 12.30
N PRO A 9 11.25 -7.67 13.61
CA PRO A 9 12.23 -7.30 14.62
C PRO A 9 13.56 -8.06 14.49
N TRP A 10 13.59 -9.20 13.80
CA TRP A 10 14.78 -10.05 13.69
C TRP A 10 15.69 -9.73 12.48
N ASN A 11 15.18 -9.09 11.43
CA ASN A 11 15.96 -8.80 10.22
C ASN A 11 15.70 -7.42 9.58
N ASN A 12 14.82 -6.60 10.18
CA ASN A 12 14.41 -5.30 9.67
C ASN A 12 13.79 -5.30 8.26
N GLU A 13 13.36 -6.46 7.75
CA GLU A 13 12.65 -6.54 6.48
C GLU A 13 11.25 -5.94 6.60
N VAL A 14 10.86 -5.12 5.63
CA VAL A 14 9.54 -4.49 5.59
C VAL A 14 8.48 -5.52 5.20
N TYR A 15 7.56 -5.82 6.12
CA TYR A 15 6.46 -6.74 5.87
C TYR A 15 5.12 -6.05 5.58
N MET A 16 4.96 -4.78 5.97
CA MET A 16 3.72 -4.04 5.72
C MET A 16 3.98 -2.53 5.55
N ILE A 17 3.36 -1.96 4.52
CA ILE A 17 3.33 -0.52 4.26
C ILE A 17 1.89 -0.01 4.48
N ARG A 18 1.73 0.99 5.35
CA ARG A 18 0.46 1.65 5.66
C ARG A 18 0.53 3.11 5.23
N TYR A 19 0.27 3.35 3.96
CA TYR A 19 0.37 4.68 3.36
C TYR A 19 -0.94 5.06 2.67
N ASN A 20 -1.74 5.90 3.33
CA ASN A 20 -2.89 6.59 2.74
C ASN A 20 -2.94 8.00 3.32
N ASN A 21 -2.64 9.01 2.50
CA ASN A 21 -2.58 10.39 2.98
C ASN A 21 -3.96 11.03 3.19
N TYR A 22 -5.03 10.49 2.57
CA TYR A 22 -6.38 11.02 2.70
C TYR A 22 -7.03 10.61 4.03
N ASP A 23 -6.74 9.40 4.50
CA ASP A 23 -7.29 8.86 5.76
C ASP A 23 -6.35 9.06 6.96
N ARG A 24 -5.30 9.88 6.79
CA ARG A 24 -4.31 10.10 7.84
C ARG A 24 -4.83 11.08 8.88
N ALA A 25 -4.99 10.60 10.12
CA ALA A 25 -5.29 11.45 11.27
C ALA A 25 -4.11 12.34 11.69
N VAL A 26 -4.40 13.32 12.56
CA VAL A 26 -3.39 14.18 13.18
C VAL A 26 -2.37 13.34 13.95
N ILE A 27 -1.09 13.68 13.83
CA ILE A 27 -0.01 13.02 14.57
C ILE A 27 0.01 13.60 15.98
N ASN A 28 -0.40 12.80 16.96
CA ASN A 28 -0.41 13.15 18.37
C ASN A 28 0.33 12.13 19.26
N THR A 29 1.07 11.19 18.65
CA THR A 29 1.74 10.10 19.38
C THR A 29 3.26 10.21 19.38
N VAL A 30 3.82 11.33 18.91
CA VAL A 30 5.26 11.60 18.97
C VAL A 30 5.50 12.98 19.59
N PRO A 31 6.67 13.20 20.24
CA PRO A 31 7.05 14.52 20.73
C PRO A 31 7.04 15.59 19.62
N HIS A 32 6.75 16.83 19.99
CA HIS A 32 6.60 17.94 19.03
C HIS A 32 7.86 18.17 18.17
N ASP A 33 9.05 18.04 18.77
CA ASP A 33 10.35 18.16 18.10
C ASP A 33 10.63 17.05 17.06
N VAL A 34 9.87 15.95 17.11
CA VAL A 34 9.96 14.84 16.15
C VAL A 34 9.01 15.05 14.97
N VAL A 35 7.93 15.82 15.15
CA VAL A 35 6.88 16.00 14.13
C VAL A 35 7.45 16.54 12.81
N GLN A 36 8.32 17.55 12.88
CA GLN A 36 8.95 18.11 11.68
C GLN A 36 9.81 17.07 10.96
N ARG A 37 10.65 16.32 11.70
CA ARG A 37 11.48 15.24 11.14
C ARG A 37 10.64 14.15 10.50
N TRP A 38 9.52 13.80 11.11
CA TRP A 38 8.55 12.85 10.56
C TRP A 38 7.99 13.33 9.21
N TYR A 39 7.58 14.60 9.10
CA TYR A 39 7.04 15.14 7.84
C TYR A 39 8.09 15.21 6.74
N VAL A 40 9.35 15.50 7.07
CA VAL A 40 10.48 15.44 6.12
C VAL A 40 10.65 14.01 5.59
N ALA A 41 10.68 13.02 6.48
CA ALA A 41 10.78 11.60 6.10
C ALA A 41 9.57 11.13 5.28
N HIS A 42 8.35 11.50 5.69
CA HIS A 42 7.12 11.18 4.98
C HIS A 42 7.13 11.76 3.56
N ARG A 43 7.55 13.03 3.40
CA ARG A 43 7.71 13.65 2.07
C ARG A 43 8.76 12.92 1.24
N GLY A 44 9.88 12.52 1.83
CA GLY A 44 10.90 11.71 1.15
C GLY A 44 10.31 10.41 0.59
N LEU A 45 9.57 9.66 1.41
CA LEU A 45 8.87 8.46 0.99
C LEU A 45 7.85 8.75 -0.15
N THR A 46 7.05 9.81 -0.02
CA THR A 46 6.10 10.22 -1.07
C THR A 46 6.79 10.50 -2.40
N THR A 47 7.96 11.15 -2.37
CA THR A 47 8.75 11.45 -3.57
C THR A 47 9.22 10.17 -4.25
N GLU A 48 9.79 9.23 -3.48
CA GLU A 48 10.24 7.92 -3.99
C GLU A 48 9.08 7.12 -4.60
N LEU A 49 7.95 7.03 -3.90
CA LEU A 49 6.75 6.34 -4.39
C LEU A 49 6.18 6.97 -5.67
N ARG A 50 6.46 8.25 -5.93
CA ARG A 50 5.95 8.99 -7.09
C ARG A 50 6.91 8.99 -8.28
N LYS A 51 8.12 8.44 -8.16
CA LYS A 51 9.04 8.30 -9.30
C LYS A 51 8.38 7.47 -10.41
N PRO A 52 8.49 7.88 -11.69
CA PRO A 52 7.90 7.13 -12.80
C PRO A 52 8.38 5.68 -12.88
N GLU A 53 9.64 5.43 -12.56
CA GLU A 53 10.27 4.10 -12.55
C GLU A 53 9.64 3.14 -11.53
N ASN A 54 9.04 3.67 -10.47
CA ASN A 54 8.38 2.90 -9.41
C ASN A 54 6.87 2.71 -9.67
N LYS A 55 6.35 3.18 -10.82
CA LYS A 55 4.93 3.09 -11.16
C LYS A 55 4.69 2.08 -12.27
N LEU A 56 3.68 1.25 -12.06
CA LEU A 56 3.11 0.41 -13.11
C LEU A 56 1.71 0.91 -13.47
N TRP A 57 1.50 1.25 -14.75
CA TRP A 57 0.20 1.69 -15.25
C TRP A 57 -0.56 0.52 -15.89
N VAL A 58 -1.72 0.20 -15.31
CA VAL A 58 -2.62 -0.84 -15.82
C VAL A 58 -3.97 -0.24 -16.14
N LYS A 59 -4.34 -0.23 -17.42
CA LYS A 59 -5.70 0.14 -17.85
C LYS A 59 -6.64 -1.04 -17.67
N LEU A 60 -7.59 -0.90 -16.75
CA LEU A 60 -8.66 -1.88 -16.56
C LEU A 60 -9.72 -1.75 -17.67
N LYS A 61 -10.12 -2.89 -18.22
CA LYS A 61 -11.25 -3.03 -19.14
C LYS A 61 -12.36 -3.82 -18.43
N PRO A 62 -13.63 -3.66 -18.81
CA PRO A 62 -14.71 -4.48 -18.28
C PRO A 62 -14.37 -5.98 -18.34
N GLY A 63 -14.64 -6.72 -17.26
CA GLY A 63 -14.29 -8.14 -17.11
C GLY A 63 -12.85 -8.42 -16.66
N LYS A 64 -11.97 -7.42 -16.60
CA LYS A 64 -10.61 -7.60 -16.08
C LYS A 64 -10.56 -7.41 -14.57
N VAL A 65 -10.04 -8.40 -13.87
CA VAL A 65 -9.81 -8.37 -12.42
C VAL A 65 -8.34 -8.08 -12.14
N LEU A 66 -8.07 -7.34 -11.06
CA LEU A 66 -6.73 -7.06 -10.57
C LEU A 66 -6.66 -7.45 -9.09
N PHE A 67 -5.70 -8.31 -8.76
CA PHE A 67 -5.36 -8.67 -7.39
C PHE A 67 -4.14 -7.87 -6.95
N ILE A 68 -4.18 -7.33 -5.74
CA ILE A 68 -3.12 -6.49 -5.18
C ILE A 68 -2.85 -6.98 -3.76
N ASP A 69 -1.59 -7.29 -3.44
CA ASP A 69 -1.19 -7.44 -2.04
C ASP A 69 -1.18 -6.05 -1.38
N ASN A 70 -2.27 -5.72 -0.69
CA ASN A 70 -2.48 -4.42 -0.07
C ASN A 70 -1.50 -4.13 1.09
N TRP A 71 -0.72 -5.12 1.56
CA TRP A 71 0.33 -4.89 2.55
C TRP A 71 1.63 -4.40 1.91
N ARG A 72 1.80 -4.59 0.59
CA ARG A 72 3.05 -4.31 -0.10
C ARG A 72 2.91 -3.29 -1.21
N VAL A 73 1.86 -3.39 -2.01
CA VAL A 73 1.67 -2.60 -3.23
C VAL A 73 0.66 -1.49 -2.98
N LEU A 74 1.13 -0.25 -3.09
CA LEU A 74 0.26 0.92 -3.12
C LEU A 74 -0.37 1.05 -4.49
N HIS A 75 -1.63 1.48 -4.52
CA HIS A 75 -2.36 1.67 -5.76
C HIS A 75 -3.11 2.99 -5.77
N GLY A 76 -3.34 3.50 -6.97
CA GLY A 76 -4.03 4.76 -7.19
C GLY A 76 -4.58 4.81 -8.60
N ARG A 77 -5.14 5.95 -8.97
CA ARG A 77 -5.64 6.21 -10.32
C ARG A 77 -5.36 7.65 -10.70
N GLU A 78 -5.31 7.89 -11.99
CA GLU A 78 -5.38 9.25 -12.52
C GLU A 78 -6.83 9.79 -12.49
N SER A 79 -6.93 11.11 -12.58
CA SER A 79 -8.20 11.79 -12.82
C SER A 79 -8.74 11.41 -14.19
N PHE A 80 -10.06 11.28 -14.31
CA PHE A 80 -10.72 11.00 -15.59
C PHE A 80 -12.10 11.66 -15.59
N THR A 81 -12.69 11.80 -16.78
CA THR A 81 -14.07 12.26 -17.01
C THR A 81 -14.92 11.13 -17.59
N GLY A 82 -16.23 11.14 -17.34
CA GLY A 82 -17.17 10.11 -17.78
C GLY A 82 -17.54 9.08 -16.70
N LEU A 83 -18.26 8.02 -17.10
CA LEU A 83 -18.76 7.00 -16.18
C LEU A 83 -17.74 5.87 -15.98
N ARG A 84 -17.55 5.46 -14.74
CA ARG A 84 -16.74 4.30 -14.36
C ARG A 84 -17.35 3.61 -13.16
N GLN A 85 -17.56 2.31 -13.27
CA GLN A 85 -17.99 1.45 -12.16
C GLN A 85 -16.94 0.38 -11.93
N LEU A 86 -16.60 0.16 -10.67
CA LEU A 86 -15.77 -0.95 -10.20
C LEU A 86 -16.45 -1.60 -9.01
N CYS A 87 -16.28 -2.91 -8.89
CA CYS A 87 -16.53 -3.64 -7.67
C CYS A 87 -15.17 -4.05 -7.08
N GLY A 88 -15.06 -4.00 -5.76
CA GLY A 88 -13.87 -4.43 -5.04
C GLY A 88 -14.27 -5.23 -3.81
N CYS A 89 -13.43 -6.19 -3.43
CA CYS A 89 -13.53 -6.94 -2.20
C CYS A 89 -12.13 -7.16 -1.62
N TYR A 90 -12.07 -7.54 -0.35
CA TYR A 90 -10.83 -7.94 0.30
C TYR A 90 -10.87 -9.43 0.60
N LEU A 91 -9.73 -10.08 0.39
CA LEU A 91 -9.47 -11.44 0.83
C LEU A 91 -8.44 -11.38 1.95
N THR A 92 -8.53 -12.30 2.91
CA THR A 92 -7.44 -12.43 3.89
C THR A 92 -6.22 -13.02 3.19
N ARG A 93 -5.03 -12.53 3.56
CA ARG A 93 -3.78 -13.03 2.97
C ARG A 93 -3.55 -14.50 3.30
N ASP A 94 -3.93 -14.92 4.50
CA ASP A 94 -3.77 -16.29 4.96
C ASP A 94 -4.61 -17.29 4.15
N ASP A 95 -5.87 -16.94 3.80
CA ASP A 95 -6.71 -17.81 2.95
C ASP A 95 -6.10 -17.98 1.55
N VAL A 96 -5.57 -16.90 0.97
CA VAL A 96 -4.91 -16.93 -0.34
C VAL A 96 -3.65 -17.80 -0.29
N LEU A 97 -2.80 -17.63 0.72
CA LEU A 97 -1.58 -18.41 0.88
C LEU A 97 -1.88 -19.89 1.18
N ASN A 98 -2.89 -20.18 1.99
CA ASN A 98 -3.30 -21.54 2.29
C ASN A 98 -3.81 -22.27 1.03
N THR A 99 -4.62 -21.58 0.22
CA THR A 99 -5.09 -22.10 -1.07
C THR A 99 -3.92 -22.33 -2.03
N ALA A 100 -2.99 -21.38 -2.13
CA ALA A 100 -1.79 -21.52 -2.98
C ALA A 100 -0.96 -22.76 -2.59
N ARG A 101 -0.72 -22.99 -1.30
CA ARG A 101 -0.02 -24.18 -0.79
C ARG A 101 -0.76 -25.47 -1.14
N SER A 102 -2.09 -25.47 -1.00
CA SER A 102 -2.93 -26.63 -1.33
C SER A 102 -2.90 -26.98 -2.82
N LEU A 103 -2.64 -25.98 -3.67
CA LEU A 103 -2.44 -26.12 -5.12
C LEU A 103 -0.98 -26.42 -5.51
N GLY A 104 -0.07 -26.60 -4.54
CA GLY A 104 1.35 -26.85 -4.80
C GLY A 104 2.12 -25.65 -5.34
N LEU A 105 1.56 -24.43 -5.21
CA LEU A 105 2.23 -23.20 -5.59
C LEU A 105 3.17 -22.74 -4.46
N GLN A 106 4.30 -22.14 -4.85
CA GLN A 106 5.20 -21.51 -3.89
C GLN A 106 4.53 -20.25 -3.35
N ALA A 107 4.20 -20.28 -2.05
CA ALA A 107 3.51 -19.22 -1.32
C ALA A 107 4.49 -18.43 -0.45
#